data_AF-A0A357CIR0-F1
#
_entry.id   AF-A0A357CIR0-F1
#
_cell.length_a   1.000
_cell.length_b   1.000
_cell.length_c   1.000
_cell.angle_alpha   90.00
_cell.angle_beta   90.00
_cell.angle_gamma   90.00
#
_symmetry.space_group_name_H-M   'P 1'
#
loop_
_entity.id
_entity.type
_entity.pdbx_description
1 polymer ?
#
loop_
_entity_poly.entity_id
_entity_poly.type
_entity_poly.pdbx_seq_one_letter_code
_entity_poly.pdbx_strand_id
1 'polypeptide(L)'
;WRYWVWLAALPVVLLSIAVSRRVGDYGLTEDRYLMVLVGVWALILAVIRVLRGGDFDLRLVPGVLALLLLAASFGPGGMIGFSILSQKAELASLLTAKGMLVDGKLVARSESSEENPLGTDAGRVRTIEWYLNTHRALGVLAPWFEGLPNDPFAPGKTPEETARDMLVVLGLRPDVGNTPGVAYFTHYSDVPAVVALPKDAHVIGPVVFESGGPVPVAIPPQTVAVEGLGTVHLELADNLLTARLANGDEVKFDIRDAVKEIYRRGWPLTQDHRPLEIKGSGTGLTGTVLIDNLNGSYKEPDFELTLLRMWLVLGRAE
;
A
#
# COMPACT_ATOMS: atom_id res chain seq x y z
N TRP A 1 49.96 -12.48 11.80
CA TRP A 1 48.88 -13.47 11.99
C TRP A 1 48.20 -13.44 13.37
N ARG A 2 48.91 -13.18 14.49
CA ARG A 2 48.30 -13.14 15.85
C ARG A 2 47.37 -11.94 16.12
N TYR A 3 47.52 -10.84 15.38
CA TYR A 3 46.72 -9.62 15.52
C TYR A 3 45.42 -9.59 14.69
N TRP A 4 45.21 -10.56 13.81
CA TRP A 4 44.08 -10.55 12.88
C TRP A 4 42.72 -10.69 13.60
N VAL A 5 42.66 -11.46 14.70
CA VAL A 5 41.45 -11.58 15.53
C VAL A 5 41.07 -10.23 16.16
N TRP A 6 42.05 -9.47 16.65
CA TRP A 6 41.84 -8.14 17.20
C TRP A 6 41.46 -7.12 16.12
N LEU A 7 42.04 -7.25 14.92
CA LEU A 7 41.67 -6.48 13.73
C LEU A 7 40.26 -6.82 13.22
N ALA A 8 39.78 -8.06 13.37
CA ALA A 8 38.43 -8.48 12.99
C ALA A 8 37.38 -8.17 14.06
N ALA A 9 37.77 -8.10 15.34
CA ALA A 9 36.88 -7.75 16.44
C ALA A 9 36.33 -6.32 16.28
N LEU A 10 37.15 -5.37 15.82
CA LEU A 10 36.72 -3.98 15.61
C LEU A 10 35.59 -3.87 14.56
N PRO A 11 35.70 -4.42 13.32
CA PRO A 11 34.61 -4.51 12.36
C PRO A 11 33.36 -5.19 12.90
N VAL A 12 33.48 -6.27 13.69
CA VAL A 12 32.32 -6.97 14.27
C VAL A 12 31.59 -6.09 15.28
N VAL A 13 32.32 -5.36 16.13
CA VAL A 13 31.72 -4.40 17.06
C VAL A 13 31.04 -3.25 16.32
N LEU A 14 31.69 -2.68 15.31
CA LEU A 14 31.11 -1.62 14.48
C LEU A 14 29.87 -2.10 13.73
N LEU A 15 29.90 -3.32 13.17
CA LEU A 15 28.75 -3.95 12.53
C LEU A 15 27.61 -4.14 13.53
N SER A 16 27.91 -4.60 14.75
CA SER A 16 26.91 -4.79 15.80
C SER A 16 26.22 -3.48 16.19
N ILE A 17 26.99 -2.39 16.30
CA ILE A 17 26.46 -1.04 16.57
C ILE A 17 25.60 -0.55 15.40
N ALA A 18 26.09 -0.68 14.17
CA ALA A 18 25.39 -0.23 12.96
C ALA A 18 24.06 -0.98 12.76
N VAL A 19 24.07 -2.29 12.95
CA VAL A 19 22.87 -3.13 12.88
C VAL A 19 21.90 -2.80 14.01
N SER A 20 22.38 -2.63 15.24
CA SER A 20 21.51 -2.27 16.37
C SER A 20 20.79 -0.94 16.16
N ARG A 21 21.48 0.06 15.62
CA ARG A 21 20.87 1.35 15.24
C ARG A 21 19.81 1.17 14.15
N ARG A 22 20.14 0.48 13.07
CA ARG A 22 19.22 0.25 11.93
C ARG A 22 18.00 -0.57 12.29
N VAL A 23 18.13 -1.54 13.19
CA VAL A 23 17.01 -2.35 13.70
C VAL A 23 16.14 -1.51 14.62
N GLY A 24 16.74 -0.67 15.48
CA GLY A 24 15.98 0.24 16.34
C GLY A 24 15.20 1.32 15.59
N ASP A 25 15.78 1.88 14.53
CA ASP A 25 15.18 3.01 13.79
C ASP A 25 14.02 2.58 12.86
N TYR A 26 14.00 1.33 12.41
CA TYR A 26 13.14 0.90 11.30
C TYR A 26 12.58 -0.53 11.43
N GLY A 27 12.79 -1.20 12.57
CA GLY A 27 12.45 -2.60 12.82
C GLY A 27 13.39 -3.59 12.13
N LEU A 28 13.15 -4.89 12.31
CA LEU A 28 13.91 -5.94 11.63
C LEU A 28 13.24 -6.31 10.30
N THR A 29 14.02 -6.23 9.22
CA THR A 29 13.65 -6.61 7.85
C THR A 29 14.60 -7.69 7.33
N GLU A 30 14.30 -8.29 6.18
CA GLU A 30 15.11 -9.34 5.55
C GLU A 30 16.58 -8.94 5.43
N ASP A 31 16.84 -7.76 4.87
CA ASP A 31 18.20 -7.25 4.66
C ASP A 31 18.97 -7.10 5.97
N ARG A 32 18.29 -6.63 7.02
CA ARG A 32 18.90 -6.43 8.35
C ARG A 32 19.12 -7.77 9.05
N TYR A 33 18.23 -8.74 8.85
CA TYR A 33 18.43 -10.10 9.34
C TYR A 33 19.67 -10.73 8.71
N LEU A 34 19.90 -10.57 7.40
CA LEU A 34 21.13 -11.05 6.75
C LEU A 34 22.39 -10.37 7.31
N MET A 35 22.33 -9.08 7.64
CA MET A 35 23.43 -8.40 8.33
C MET A 35 23.72 -8.99 9.72
N VAL A 36 22.67 -9.27 10.52
CA VAL A 36 22.80 -9.97 11.80
C VAL A 36 23.41 -11.36 11.59
N LEU A 37 22.93 -12.11 10.59
CA LEU A 37 23.39 -13.45 10.27
C LEU A 37 24.89 -13.45 9.91
N VAL A 38 25.35 -12.47 9.13
CA VAL A 38 26.78 -12.29 8.82
C VAL A 38 27.58 -11.95 10.08
N GLY A 39 27.04 -11.13 10.98
CA GLY A 39 27.66 -10.84 12.28
C GLY A 39 27.82 -12.10 13.14
N VAL A 40 26.76 -12.91 13.24
CA VAL A 40 26.76 -14.21 13.95
C VAL A 40 27.75 -15.19 13.29
N TRP A 41 27.75 -15.27 11.96
CA TRP A 41 28.69 -16.08 11.21
C TRP A 41 30.15 -15.69 11.51
N ALA A 42 30.48 -14.40 11.47
CA ALA A 42 31.81 -13.90 11.80
C ALA A 42 32.20 -14.22 13.25
N LEU A 43 31.26 -14.09 14.19
CA LEU A 43 31.47 -14.44 15.59
C LEU A 43 31.74 -15.94 15.77
N ILE A 44 30.97 -16.81 15.12
CA ILE A 44 31.18 -18.27 15.15
C ILE A 44 32.57 -18.62 14.61
N LEU A 45 32.97 -18.04 13.46
CA LEU A 45 34.30 -18.28 12.91
C LEU A 45 35.41 -17.79 13.84
N ALA A 46 35.23 -16.63 14.49
CA ALA A 46 36.17 -16.11 15.46
C ALA A 46 36.32 -17.05 16.67
N VAL A 47 35.21 -17.55 17.22
CA VAL A 47 35.21 -18.52 18.33
C VAL A 47 35.88 -19.83 17.92
N ILE A 48 35.51 -20.40 16.77
CA ILE A 48 36.14 -21.63 16.26
C ILE A 48 37.65 -21.43 16.09
N ARG A 49 38.08 -20.27 15.57
CA ARG A 49 39.49 -19.95 15.35
C ARG A 49 40.28 -19.78 16.66
N VAL A 50 39.66 -19.22 17.70
CA VAL A 50 40.26 -19.11 19.04
C VAL A 50 40.42 -20.50 19.66
N LEU A 51 39.42 -21.37 19.52
CA LEU A 51 39.44 -22.73 20.07
C LEU A 51 40.40 -23.67 19.33
N ARG A 52 40.50 -23.57 18.00
CA ARG A 52 41.32 -24.46 17.17
C ARG A 52 42.75 -23.98 16.90
N GLY A 53 43.07 -22.72 17.21
CA GLY A 53 44.42 -22.20 17.04
C GLY A 53 44.94 -22.33 15.59
N GLY A 54 46.11 -22.94 15.41
CA GLY A 54 46.78 -23.10 14.11
C GLY A 54 46.08 -24.07 13.15
N ASP A 55 45.27 -24.99 13.67
CA ASP A 55 44.61 -26.06 12.91
C ASP A 55 43.24 -25.64 12.35
N PHE A 56 43.09 -24.35 12.05
CA PHE A 56 41.84 -23.82 11.51
C PHE A 56 41.69 -24.19 10.03
N ASP A 57 40.69 -25.03 9.73
CA ASP A 57 40.35 -25.40 8.36
C ASP A 57 39.57 -24.27 7.66
N LEU A 58 40.13 -23.75 6.57
CA LEU A 58 39.53 -22.67 5.79
C LEU A 58 38.21 -23.08 5.10
N ARG A 59 37.95 -24.38 4.92
CA ARG A 59 36.67 -24.89 4.37
C ARG A 59 35.48 -24.61 5.29
N LEU A 60 35.72 -24.39 6.58
CA LEU A 60 34.66 -24.02 7.54
C LEU A 60 34.06 -22.64 7.23
N VAL A 61 34.80 -21.75 6.58
CA VAL A 61 34.35 -20.39 6.25
C VAL A 61 33.10 -20.44 5.35
N PRO A 62 33.14 -21.05 4.14
CA PRO A 62 31.94 -21.22 3.33
C PRO A 62 30.98 -22.27 3.89
N GLY A 63 31.47 -23.30 4.59
CA GLY A 63 30.62 -24.36 5.13
C GLY A 63 29.64 -23.89 6.22
N VAL A 64 30.11 -23.12 7.20
CA VAL A 64 29.26 -22.54 8.24
C VAL A 64 28.30 -21.52 7.64
N LEU A 65 28.74 -20.72 6.66
CA LEU A 65 27.88 -19.75 5.99
C LEU A 65 26.73 -20.46 5.25
N ALA A 66 27.02 -21.52 4.51
CA ALA A 66 26.01 -22.28 3.77
C ALA A 66 24.97 -22.90 4.71
N LEU A 67 25.40 -23.46 5.85
CA LEU A 67 24.50 -24.00 6.86
C LEU A 67 23.61 -22.92 7.49
N LEU A 68 24.18 -21.76 7.81
CA LEU A 68 23.43 -20.62 8.36
C LEU A 68 22.42 -20.06 7.36
N LEU A 69 22.80 -19.95 6.08
CA LEU A 69 21.89 -19.53 5.01
C LEU A 69 20.76 -20.54 4.82
N LEU A 70 21.05 -21.84 4.81
CA LEU A 70 20.04 -22.88 4.70
C LEU A 70 19.06 -22.83 5.88
N ALA A 71 19.57 -22.64 7.10
CA ALA A 71 18.73 -22.44 8.29
C ALA A 71 17.91 -21.14 8.21
N ALA A 72 18.46 -20.07 7.64
CA ALA A 72 17.77 -18.80 7.45
C ALA A 72 16.70 -18.84 6.35
N SER A 73 16.82 -19.74 5.37
CA SER A 73 15.90 -19.85 4.23
C SER A 73 14.59 -20.57 4.54
N PHE A 74 14.53 -21.42 5.59
CA PHE A 74 13.37 -22.26 5.85
C PHE A 74 12.93 -22.25 7.31
N GLY A 75 11.61 -22.20 7.53
CA GLY A 75 10.97 -22.40 8.84
C GLY A 75 10.68 -21.12 9.64
N PRO A 76 10.08 -21.26 10.84
CA PRO A 76 9.66 -20.14 11.70
C PRO A 76 10.81 -19.26 12.20
N GLY A 77 12.01 -19.84 12.32
CA GLY A 77 13.26 -19.12 12.64
C GLY A 77 13.98 -18.57 11.41
N GLY A 78 13.40 -18.73 10.22
CA GLY A 78 13.92 -18.16 8.99
C GLY A 78 13.74 -16.63 8.97
N MET A 79 14.40 -16.01 8.00
CA MET A 79 14.46 -14.56 7.84
C MET A 79 13.08 -13.89 7.85
N ILE A 80 12.13 -14.45 7.09
CA ILE A 80 10.76 -13.91 6.97
C ILE A 80 9.99 -14.13 8.28
N GLY A 81 10.04 -15.33 8.87
CA GLY A 81 9.31 -15.65 10.11
C GLY A 81 9.75 -14.78 11.29
N PHE A 82 11.06 -14.59 11.46
CA PHE A 82 11.59 -13.74 12.52
C PHE A 82 11.25 -12.27 12.31
N SER A 83 11.25 -11.80 11.06
CA SER A 83 10.84 -10.44 10.71
C SER A 83 9.34 -10.22 10.98
N ILE A 84 8.46 -11.15 10.61
CA ILE A 84 7.03 -11.12 10.95
C ILE A 84 6.81 -11.01 12.47
N LEU A 85 7.51 -11.83 13.26
CA LEU A 85 7.41 -11.79 14.72
C LEU A 85 7.89 -10.46 15.30
N SER A 86 8.98 -9.90 14.77
CA SER A 86 9.48 -8.58 15.16
C SER A 86 8.47 -7.47 14.85
N GLN A 87 7.90 -7.45 13.65
CA GLN A 87 6.92 -6.44 13.25
C GLN A 87 5.63 -6.56 14.08
N LYS A 88 5.18 -7.78 14.36
CA LYS A 88 4.06 -8.04 15.29
C LYS A 88 4.36 -7.51 16.70
N ALA A 89 5.53 -7.81 17.25
CA ALA A 89 5.90 -7.34 18.59
C ALA A 89 5.99 -5.81 18.68
N GLU A 90 6.52 -5.17 17.64
CA GLU A 90 6.59 -3.72 17.55
C GLU A 90 5.20 -3.09 17.47
N LEU A 91 4.30 -3.62 16.63
CA LEU A 91 2.92 -3.16 16.55
C LEU A 91 2.20 -3.31 17.90
N ALA A 92 2.39 -4.44 18.58
CA ALA A 92 1.83 -4.65 19.91
C ALA A 92 2.30 -3.58 20.90
N SER A 93 3.60 -3.24 20.88
CA SER A 93 4.17 -2.19 21.72
C SER A 93 3.57 -0.82 21.43
N LEU A 94 3.44 -0.44 20.14
CA LEU A 94 2.84 0.83 19.73
C LEU A 94 1.38 0.94 20.18
N LEU A 95 0.58 -0.10 19.93
CA LEU A 95 -0.84 -0.11 20.28
C LEU A 95 -1.05 -0.14 21.80
N THR A 96 -0.23 -0.88 22.54
CA THR A 96 -0.30 -0.92 24.02
C THR A 96 0.06 0.45 24.61
N ALA A 97 1.08 1.13 24.07
CA ALA A 97 1.47 2.47 24.52
C ALA A 97 0.35 3.52 24.33
N LYS A 98 -0.56 3.30 23.37
CA LYS A 98 -1.75 4.14 23.13
C LYS A 98 -3.01 3.60 23.82
N GLY A 99 -2.91 2.56 24.64
CA GLY A 99 -4.04 1.92 25.31
C GLY A 99 -5.03 1.24 24.35
N MET A 100 -4.63 0.98 23.10
CA MET A 100 -5.48 0.36 22.09
C MET A 100 -5.47 -1.17 22.20
N LEU A 101 -4.36 -1.75 22.65
CA LEU A 101 -4.19 -3.19 22.87
C LEU A 101 -4.07 -3.47 24.38
N VAL A 102 -5.01 -4.23 24.94
CA VAL A 102 -5.04 -4.62 26.35
C VAL A 102 -5.27 -6.12 26.43
N ASP A 103 -4.42 -6.84 27.18
CA ASP A 103 -4.47 -8.30 27.31
C ASP A 103 -4.49 -9.06 25.97
N GLY A 104 -3.80 -8.50 24.97
CA GLY A 104 -3.73 -9.09 23.63
C GLY A 104 -5.02 -8.95 22.82
N LYS A 105 -5.95 -8.09 23.23
CA LYS A 105 -7.18 -7.77 22.48
C LYS A 105 -7.29 -6.26 22.24
N LEU A 106 -7.79 -5.90 21.07
CA LEU A 106 -8.08 -4.50 20.75
C LEU A 106 -9.34 -4.05 21.48
N VAL A 107 -9.27 -2.87 22.07
CA VAL A 107 -10.42 -2.25 22.75
C VAL A 107 -11.21 -1.44 21.73
N ALA A 108 -12.52 -1.71 21.63
CA ALA A 108 -13.42 -0.96 20.76
C ALA A 108 -13.45 0.51 21.19
N ARG A 109 -13.15 1.42 20.26
CA ARG A 109 -13.10 2.86 20.51
C ARG A 109 -14.47 3.49 20.26
N SER A 110 -14.87 4.40 21.15
CA SER A 110 -16.01 5.30 20.93
C SER A 110 -15.65 6.36 19.90
N GLU A 111 -16.58 6.65 18.98
CA GLU A 111 -16.46 7.64 17.88
C GLU A 111 -15.98 9.04 18.33
N SER A 112 -16.02 9.36 19.62
CA SER A 112 -15.61 10.63 20.20
C SER A 112 -14.11 10.78 20.50
N SER A 113 -13.25 9.85 20.08
CA SER A 113 -11.84 9.80 20.53
C SER A 113 -10.88 10.20 19.40
N GLU A 114 -10.18 11.34 19.56
CA GLU A 114 -9.10 11.94 18.73
C GLU A 114 -9.05 11.57 17.23
N GLU A 115 -9.08 12.60 16.36
CA GLU A 115 -8.99 12.50 14.89
C GLU A 115 -7.76 11.71 14.38
N ASN A 116 -6.73 11.49 15.22
CA ASN A 116 -5.59 10.62 14.93
C ASN A 116 -5.10 9.84 16.19
N PRO A 117 -5.63 8.63 16.48
CA PRO A 117 -5.25 7.79 17.62
C PRO A 117 -3.75 7.53 17.79
N LEU A 118 -3.07 7.40 16.65
CA LEU A 118 -1.70 6.93 16.57
C LEU A 118 -0.73 8.10 16.48
N GLY A 119 -1.20 9.31 16.22
CA GLY A 119 -0.38 10.51 16.10
C GLY A 119 0.76 10.31 15.11
N THR A 120 2.00 10.51 15.58
CA THR A 120 3.22 10.31 14.80
C THR A 120 3.51 8.86 14.45
N ASP A 121 2.91 7.91 15.16
CA ASP A 121 3.16 6.47 15.00
C ASP A 121 2.33 5.86 13.85
N ALA A 122 1.36 6.61 13.31
CA ALA A 122 0.49 6.17 12.22
C ALA A 122 1.27 5.66 10.99
N GLY A 123 2.33 6.39 10.60
CA GLY A 123 3.20 5.98 9.50
C GLY A 123 3.93 4.66 9.78
N ARG A 124 4.37 4.45 11.03
CA ARG A 124 5.05 3.20 11.41
C ARG A 124 4.10 2.01 11.41
N VAL A 125 2.88 2.20 11.92
CA VAL A 125 1.81 1.17 11.88
C VAL A 125 1.48 0.78 10.44
N ARG A 126 1.38 1.75 9.51
CA ARG A 126 1.22 1.46 8.06
C ARG A 126 2.36 0.65 7.49
N THR A 127 3.60 0.94 7.89
CA THR A 127 4.76 0.18 7.38
C THR A 127 4.75 -1.26 7.88
N ILE A 128 4.34 -1.48 9.14
CA ILE A 128 4.17 -2.81 9.70
C ILE A 128 3.04 -3.57 9.00
N GLU A 129 1.88 -2.93 8.83
CA GLU A 129 0.75 -3.50 8.07
C GLU A 129 1.20 -3.91 6.67
N TRP A 130 1.79 -2.99 5.90
CA TRP A 130 2.25 -3.22 4.55
C TRP A 130 3.23 -4.40 4.46
N TYR A 131 4.18 -4.47 5.39
CA TYR A 131 5.14 -5.56 5.47
C TYR A 131 4.44 -6.91 5.69
N LEU A 132 3.53 -6.97 6.66
CA LEU A 132 2.79 -8.19 6.98
C LEU A 132 1.86 -8.60 5.83
N ASN A 133 1.22 -7.63 5.17
CA ASN A 133 0.32 -7.87 4.05
C ASN A 133 1.08 -8.41 2.83
N THR A 134 2.21 -7.80 2.47
CA THR A 134 3.10 -8.24 1.38
C THR A 134 3.56 -9.68 1.58
N HIS A 135 3.78 -10.10 2.83
CA HIS A 135 4.17 -11.47 3.20
C HIS A 135 2.99 -12.40 3.48
N ARG A 136 1.74 -11.98 3.23
CA ARG A 136 0.50 -12.73 3.53
C ARG A 136 0.41 -13.19 4.99
N ALA A 137 0.99 -12.40 5.88
CA ALA A 137 1.18 -12.70 7.29
C ALA A 137 0.23 -11.92 8.22
N LEU A 138 -0.70 -11.11 7.70
CA LEU A 138 -1.66 -10.36 8.53
C LEU A 138 -2.42 -11.25 9.51
N GLY A 139 -2.68 -12.51 9.15
CA GLY A 139 -3.36 -13.48 10.02
C GLY A 139 -2.69 -13.72 11.39
N VAL A 140 -1.41 -13.38 11.56
CA VAL A 140 -0.75 -13.44 12.89
C VAL A 140 -1.34 -12.45 13.89
N LEU A 141 -2.09 -11.46 13.42
CA LEU A 141 -2.76 -10.43 14.21
C LEU A 141 -4.22 -10.79 14.53
N ALA A 142 -4.81 -11.78 13.85
CA ALA A 142 -6.22 -12.15 14.01
C ALA A 142 -6.68 -12.31 15.48
N PRO A 143 -5.89 -12.92 16.40
CA PRO A 143 -6.29 -13.04 17.80
C PRO A 143 -6.57 -11.70 18.50
N TRP A 144 -6.00 -10.59 18.00
CA TRP A 144 -6.21 -9.26 18.60
C TRP A 144 -7.56 -8.65 18.24
N PHE A 145 -8.18 -9.09 17.15
CA PHE A 145 -9.44 -8.56 16.63
C PHE A 145 -10.65 -9.44 16.97
N GLU A 146 -10.39 -10.61 17.56
CA GLU A 146 -11.42 -11.59 17.90
C GLU A 146 -12.47 -11.01 18.86
N GLY A 147 -13.73 -11.01 18.42
CA GLY A 147 -14.88 -10.52 19.18
C GLY A 147 -15.20 -9.04 18.95
N LEU A 148 -14.46 -8.34 18.08
CA LEU A 148 -14.87 -7.02 17.61
C LEU A 148 -16.07 -7.13 16.66
N PRO A 149 -17.05 -6.20 16.71
CA PRO A 149 -18.18 -6.18 15.77
C PRO A 149 -17.75 -6.11 14.29
N ASN A 150 -16.64 -5.43 14.01
CA ASN A 150 -16.06 -5.27 12.67
C ASN A 150 -14.73 -6.01 12.55
N ASP A 151 -14.70 -7.31 12.87
CA ASP A 151 -13.48 -8.13 12.77
C ASP A 151 -12.94 -8.15 11.31
N PRO A 152 -11.73 -7.62 11.05
CA PRO A 152 -11.10 -7.66 9.73
C PRO A 152 -10.82 -9.08 9.25
N PHE A 153 -10.68 -10.05 10.15
CA PHE A 153 -10.31 -11.44 9.86
C PHE A 153 -11.51 -12.39 9.78
N ALA A 154 -12.73 -11.84 9.71
CA ALA A 154 -13.94 -12.63 9.54
C ALA A 154 -13.89 -13.52 8.27
N PRO A 155 -14.51 -14.72 8.28
CA PRO A 155 -14.46 -15.63 7.14
C PRO A 155 -15.07 -15.00 5.87
N GLY A 156 -14.47 -15.29 4.72
CA GLY A 156 -14.99 -14.88 3.41
C GLY A 156 -14.43 -13.55 2.88
N LYS A 157 -13.63 -12.83 3.66
CA LYS A 157 -12.92 -11.62 3.22
C LYS A 157 -11.69 -11.96 2.39
N THR A 158 -11.40 -11.14 1.39
CA THR A 158 -10.11 -11.22 0.67
C THR A 158 -8.97 -10.65 1.53
N PRO A 159 -7.69 -10.97 1.22
CA PRO A 159 -6.55 -10.35 1.90
C PRO A 159 -6.58 -8.82 1.86
N GLU A 160 -7.04 -8.24 0.75
CA GLU A 160 -7.16 -6.81 0.54
C GLU A 160 -8.24 -6.18 1.43
N GLU A 161 -9.41 -6.83 1.52
CA GLU A 161 -10.49 -6.42 2.41
C GLU A 161 -10.06 -6.50 3.88
N THR A 162 -9.32 -7.56 4.23
CA THR A 162 -8.76 -7.75 5.58
C THR A 162 -7.80 -6.62 5.94
N ALA A 163 -6.86 -6.30 5.05
CA ALA A 163 -5.89 -5.21 5.26
C ALA A 163 -6.59 -3.85 5.42
N ARG A 164 -7.56 -3.56 4.55
CA ARG A 164 -8.35 -2.32 4.60
C ARG A 164 -9.11 -2.18 5.92
N ASP A 165 -9.88 -3.21 6.27
CA ASP A 165 -10.73 -3.19 7.47
C ASP A 165 -9.86 -3.11 8.74
N MET A 166 -8.67 -3.71 8.72
CA MET A 166 -7.70 -3.58 9.81
C MET A 166 -7.26 -2.14 10.01
N LEU A 167 -6.90 -1.42 8.93
CA LEU A 167 -6.55 0.00 9.02
C LEU A 167 -7.71 0.82 9.59
N VAL A 168 -8.93 0.57 9.12
CA VAL A 168 -10.14 1.26 9.63
C VAL A 168 -10.33 1.05 11.13
N VAL A 169 -10.20 -0.19 11.61
CA VAL A 169 -10.31 -0.52 13.04
C VAL A 169 -9.21 0.17 13.86
N LEU A 170 -8.02 0.34 13.31
CA LEU A 170 -6.91 1.05 13.94
C LEU A 170 -7.07 2.59 13.87
N GLY A 171 -8.17 3.11 13.33
CA GLY A 171 -8.40 4.54 13.14
C GLY A 171 -7.49 5.15 12.06
N LEU A 172 -7.00 4.32 11.15
CA LEU A 172 -6.20 4.72 10.00
C LEU A 172 -7.04 4.72 8.74
N ARG A 173 -6.84 5.76 7.93
CA ARG A 173 -7.43 5.85 6.61
C ARG A 173 -6.84 4.81 5.66
N PRO A 174 -7.63 3.87 5.09
CA PRO A 174 -7.10 2.82 4.22
C PRO A 174 -6.65 3.33 2.85
N ASP A 175 -7.07 4.55 2.48
CA ASP A 175 -6.78 5.20 1.22
C ASP A 175 -5.46 6.01 1.22
N VAL A 176 -4.67 5.93 2.29
CA VAL A 176 -3.37 6.64 2.40
C VAL A 176 -2.21 5.65 2.38
N GLY A 177 -1.28 5.87 1.45
CA GLY A 177 -0.11 5.02 1.29
C GLY A 177 0.99 5.18 2.34
N ASN A 178 1.93 4.24 2.34
CA ASN A 178 2.99 4.07 3.35
C ASN A 178 4.21 5.03 3.23
N THR A 179 4.05 6.24 2.69
CA THR A 179 5.18 7.15 2.49
C THR A 179 5.00 8.43 3.31
N PRO A 180 6.00 8.85 4.11
CA PRO A 180 6.12 10.25 4.49
C PRO A 180 6.33 11.05 3.19
N GLY A 181 5.28 11.70 2.69
CA GLY A 181 5.29 12.42 1.41
C GLY A 181 4.16 12.02 0.46
N VAL A 182 4.34 12.35 -0.81
CA VAL A 182 3.35 12.09 -1.88
C VAL A 182 3.29 10.59 -2.19
N ALA A 183 2.10 9.98 -2.09
CA ALA A 183 1.89 8.56 -2.41
C ALA A 183 1.28 8.42 -3.81
N TYR A 184 1.88 7.65 -4.71
CA TYR A 184 1.36 7.48 -6.07
C TYR A 184 0.34 6.34 -6.12
N PHE A 185 -0.71 6.52 -6.93
CA PHE A 185 -1.59 5.44 -7.34
C PHE A 185 -1.58 5.30 -8.87
N THR A 186 -1.73 4.07 -9.31
CA THR A 186 -1.76 3.70 -10.72
C THR A 186 -2.82 2.66 -10.91
N HIS A 187 -3.75 2.94 -11.82
CA HIS A 187 -4.71 1.97 -12.30
C HIS A 187 -4.59 1.91 -13.81
N TYR A 188 -4.44 0.70 -14.34
CA TYR A 188 -4.57 0.43 -15.75
C TYR A 188 -5.47 -0.78 -15.93
N SER A 189 -6.29 -0.73 -16.97
CA SER A 189 -7.13 -1.83 -17.38
C SER A 189 -6.52 -2.59 -18.55
N ASP A 190 -6.51 -3.92 -18.43
CA ASP A 190 -6.07 -4.85 -19.49
C ASP A 190 -7.14 -5.90 -19.83
N VAL A 191 -8.31 -5.83 -19.18
CA VAL A 191 -9.47 -6.69 -19.46
C VAL A 191 -10.62 -5.88 -20.08
N PRO A 192 -11.45 -6.50 -20.94
CA PRO A 192 -12.58 -5.82 -21.55
C PRO A 192 -13.67 -5.50 -20.51
N ALA A 193 -14.32 -4.34 -20.66
CA ALA A 193 -15.56 -4.02 -19.95
C ALA A 193 -16.78 -4.29 -20.85
N VAL A 194 -17.87 -4.71 -20.22
CA VAL A 194 -19.18 -4.85 -20.85
C VAL A 194 -20.13 -3.88 -20.17
N VAL A 195 -20.62 -2.90 -20.92
CA VAL A 195 -21.59 -1.91 -20.43
C VAL A 195 -22.83 -1.94 -21.31
N ALA A 196 -24.00 -1.98 -20.66
CA ALA A 196 -25.26 -1.83 -21.35
C ALA A 196 -25.45 -0.38 -21.77
N LEU A 197 -25.69 -0.16 -23.07
CA LEU A 197 -25.98 1.17 -23.60
C LEU A 197 -27.48 1.47 -23.44
N PRO A 198 -27.86 2.59 -22.79
CA PRO A 198 -29.22 3.09 -22.83
C PRO A 198 -29.67 3.35 -24.27
N LYS A 199 -30.98 3.43 -24.49
CA LYS A 199 -31.53 3.78 -25.80
C LYS A 199 -31.02 5.17 -26.21
N ASP A 200 -30.55 5.28 -27.46
CA ASP A 200 -29.97 6.52 -28.02
C ASP A 200 -28.75 7.05 -27.25
N ALA A 201 -28.02 6.18 -26.53
CA ALA A 201 -26.77 6.53 -25.89
C ALA A 201 -25.59 6.56 -26.87
N HIS A 202 -24.69 7.50 -26.66
CA HIS A 202 -23.47 7.70 -27.43
C HIS A 202 -22.24 7.33 -26.61
N VAL A 203 -21.30 6.63 -27.24
CA VAL A 203 -19.99 6.33 -26.66
C VAL A 203 -18.99 7.34 -27.20
N ILE A 204 -18.28 8.02 -26.30
CA ILE A 204 -17.35 9.11 -26.59
C ILE A 204 -16.00 8.75 -25.96
N GLY A 205 -14.97 8.56 -26.77
CA GLY A 205 -13.63 8.29 -26.25
C GLY A 205 -12.65 7.67 -27.27
N PRO A 206 -11.40 7.39 -26.82
CA PRO A 206 -10.90 7.67 -25.48
C PRO A 206 -10.67 9.18 -25.29
N VAL A 207 -11.13 9.71 -24.16
CA VAL A 207 -10.83 11.08 -23.71
C VAL A 207 -9.67 10.99 -22.74
N VAL A 208 -8.62 11.76 -22.99
CA VAL A 208 -7.37 11.73 -22.19
C VAL A 208 -7.16 13.09 -21.55
N PHE A 209 -7.23 13.12 -20.22
CA PHE A 209 -6.84 14.25 -19.41
C PHE A 209 -5.44 13.96 -18.83
N GLU A 210 -4.41 14.70 -19.25
CA GLU A 210 -3.03 14.50 -18.80
C GLU A 210 -2.41 15.82 -18.35
N SER A 211 -1.77 15.85 -17.17
CA SER A 211 -1.01 17.01 -16.72
C SER A 211 0.37 17.01 -17.38
N GLY A 212 0.57 17.87 -18.38
CA GLY A 212 1.79 17.90 -19.20
C GLY A 212 3.06 18.45 -18.53
N GLY A 213 3.41 18.02 -17.32
CA GLY A 213 4.66 18.42 -16.65
C GLY A 213 4.76 18.08 -15.16
N PRO A 214 5.89 18.40 -14.50
CA PRO A 214 6.15 18.11 -13.08
C PRO A 214 5.34 18.96 -12.09
N VAL A 215 4.50 19.88 -12.58
CA VAL A 215 3.60 20.72 -11.78
C VAL A 215 2.17 20.44 -12.27
N PRO A 216 1.19 20.17 -11.39
CA PRO A 216 -0.21 20.04 -11.78
C PRO A 216 -0.67 21.34 -12.44
N VAL A 217 -0.93 21.29 -13.75
CA VAL A 217 -1.57 22.39 -14.49
C VAL A 217 -3.01 21.98 -14.77
N ALA A 218 -3.94 22.93 -14.68
CA ALA A 218 -5.34 22.71 -15.03
C ALA A 218 -5.42 22.08 -16.43
N ILE A 219 -6.06 20.91 -16.51
CA ILE A 219 -6.14 20.16 -17.75
C ILE A 219 -7.14 20.89 -18.66
N PRO A 220 -6.77 21.24 -19.91
CA PRO A 220 -7.64 22.04 -20.75
C PRO A 220 -8.97 21.32 -21.00
N PRO A 221 -10.11 22.02 -20.93
CA PRO A 221 -11.40 21.47 -21.30
C PRO A 221 -11.36 20.92 -22.72
N GLN A 222 -11.99 19.77 -22.94
CA GLN A 222 -12.10 19.15 -24.26
C GLN A 222 -13.49 19.33 -24.81
N THR A 223 -13.59 19.58 -26.10
CA THR A 223 -14.86 19.72 -26.78
C THR A 223 -14.95 18.66 -27.86
N VAL A 224 -16.00 17.83 -27.80
CA VAL A 224 -16.23 16.74 -28.75
C VAL A 224 -17.55 16.99 -29.46
N ALA A 225 -17.52 17.04 -30.79
CA ALA A 225 -18.73 17.05 -31.59
C ALA A 225 -19.24 15.62 -31.74
N VAL A 226 -20.46 15.36 -31.28
CA VAL A 226 -21.08 14.04 -31.31
C VAL A 226 -22.31 14.11 -32.21
N GLU A 227 -22.32 13.29 -33.26
CA GLU A 227 -23.47 13.20 -34.16
C GLU A 227 -24.71 12.76 -33.38
N GLY A 228 -25.83 13.48 -33.54
CA GLY A 228 -27.09 13.22 -32.81
C GLY A 228 -27.18 13.84 -31.40
N LEU A 229 -26.05 14.06 -30.73
CA LEU A 229 -26.03 14.63 -29.37
C LEU A 229 -25.60 16.12 -29.35
N GLY A 230 -24.85 16.56 -30.36
CA GLY A 230 -24.32 17.91 -30.47
C GLY A 230 -22.93 18.06 -29.86
N THR A 231 -22.57 19.30 -29.53
CA THR A 231 -21.27 19.63 -28.94
C THR A 231 -21.28 19.31 -27.44
N VAL A 232 -20.40 18.41 -27.01
CA VAL A 232 -20.16 18.05 -25.61
C VAL A 232 -18.90 18.74 -25.13
N HIS A 233 -19.05 19.59 -24.11
CA HIS A 233 -17.94 20.21 -23.38
C HIS A 233 -17.60 19.37 -22.16
N LEU A 234 -16.36 18.89 -22.10
CA LEU A 234 -15.81 18.07 -21.04
C LEU A 234 -14.79 18.90 -20.25
N GLU A 235 -15.00 19.01 -18.94
CA GLU A 235 -14.15 19.76 -18.04
C GLU A 235 -13.83 18.91 -16.81
N LEU A 236 -12.55 18.82 -16.44
CA LEU A 236 -12.11 18.19 -15.20
C LEU A 236 -11.56 19.29 -14.28
N ALA A 237 -12.34 19.66 -13.27
CA ALA A 237 -11.97 20.66 -12.28
C ALA A 237 -11.86 20.01 -10.90
N ASP A 238 -10.71 20.16 -10.25
CA ASP A 238 -10.31 19.46 -9.03
C ASP A 238 -10.43 17.93 -9.21
N ASN A 239 -11.56 17.35 -8.81
CA ASN A 239 -11.87 15.92 -8.93
C ASN A 239 -13.23 15.67 -9.60
N LEU A 240 -13.88 16.71 -10.11
CA LEU A 240 -15.22 16.64 -10.67
C LEU A 240 -15.13 16.75 -12.18
N LEU A 241 -15.43 15.65 -12.85
CA LEU A 241 -15.60 15.64 -14.30
C LEU A 241 -17.02 16.08 -14.62
N THR A 242 -17.14 17.10 -15.47
CA THR A 242 -18.43 17.60 -15.96
C THR A 242 -18.50 17.41 -17.47
N ALA A 243 -19.59 16.79 -17.93
CA ALA A 243 -19.97 16.78 -19.33
C ALA A 243 -21.21 17.66 -19.52
N ARG A 244 -21.09 18.71 -20.33
CA ARG A 244 -22.15 19.70 -20.57
C ARG A 244 -22.45 19.83 -22.06
N LEU A 245 -23.73 19.84 -22.39
CA LEU A 245 -24.22 20.13 -23.74
C LEU A 245 -24.51 21.63 -23.93
N ALA A 246 -24.52 22.08 -25.17
CA ALA A 246 -24.82 23.47 -25.52
C ALA A 246 -26.22 23.94 -25.10
N ASN A 247 -27.17 23.03 -24.90
CA ASN A 247 -28.53 23.31 -24.43
C ASN A 247 -28.63 23.50 -22.91
N GLY A 248 -27.54 23.32 -22.16
CA GLY A 248 -27.49 23.45 -20.71
C GLY A 248 -27.64 22.15 -19.93
N ASP A 249 -27.94 21.02 -20.60
CA ASP A 249 -27.95 19.72 -19.93
C ASP A 249 -26.52 19.35 -19.48
N GLU A 250 -26.40 18.83 -18.26
CA GLU A 250 -25.10 18.45 -17.71
C GLU A 250 -25.17 17.19 -16.86
N VAL A 251 -24.07 16.44 -16.84
CA VAL A 251 -23.84 15.30 -15.95
C VAL A 251 -22.45 15.40 -15.34
N LYS A 252 -22.37 15.12 -14.03
CA LYS A 252 -21.16 15.26 -13.22
C LYS A 252 -20.74 13.90 -12.67
N PHE A 253 -19.44 13.65 -12.63
CA PHE A 253 -18.82 12.42 -12.13
C PHE A 253 -17.76 12.77 -11.12
N ASP A 254 -17.87 12.23 -9.91
CA ASP A 254 -16.86 12.41 -8.86
C ASP A 254 -15.75 11.36 -9.02
N ILE A 255 -14.57 11.79 -9.46
CA ILE A 255 -13.41 10.90 -9.64
C ILE A 255 -12.95 10.30 -8.31
N ARG A 256 -13.31 10.90 -7.16
CA ARG A 256 -13.07 10.31 -5.84
C ARG A 256 -13.69 8.93 -5.72
N ASP A 257 -14.78 8.65 -6.41
CA ASP A 257 -15.42 7.33 -6.36
C ASP A 257 -14.61 6.26 -7.10
N ALA A 258 -13.95 6.61 -8.20
CA ALA A 258 -12.99 5.70 -8.84
C ALA A 258 -11.75 5.48 -7.98
N VAL A 259 -11.22 6.53 -7.36
CA VAL A 259 -10.08 6.42 -6.46
C VAL A 259 -10.42 5.53 -5.26
N LYS A 260 -11.57 5.72 -4.62
CA LYS A 260 -12.09 4.80 -3.56
C LYS A 260 -12.22 3.37 -4.06
N GLU A 261 -12.69 3.17 -5.29
CA GLU A 261 -12.84 1.84 -5.89
C GLU A 261 -11.48 1.17 -6.16
N ILE A 262 -10.46 1.90 -6.60
CA ILE A 262 -9.07 1.41 -6.69
C ILE A 262 -8.61 0.93 -5.31
N TYR A 263 -8.82 1.74 -4.27
CA TYR A 263 -8.48 1.35 -2.91
C TYR A 263 -9.27 0.12 -2.44
N ARG A 264 -10.56 0.04 -2.78
CA ARG A 264 -11.42 -1.11 -2.44
C ARG A 264 -10.90 -2.41 -3.08
N ARG A 265 -10.32 -2.32 -4.28
CA ARG A 265 -9.78 -3.45 -5.05
C ARG A 265 -8.37 -3.89 -4.63
N GLY A 266 -7.75 -3.17 -3.68
CA GLY A 266 -6.47 -3.53 -3.09
C GLY A 266 -5.35 -2.57 -3.46
N TRP A 267 -4.84 -1.83 -2.48
CA TRP A 267 -3.68 -0.93 -2.62
C TRP A 267 -2.45 -1.55 -1.92
N PRO A 268 -1.19 -1.32 -2.39
CA PRO A 268 -0.77 -0.57 -3.58
C PRO A 268 -0.74 -1.38 -4.88
N LEU A 269 -0.92 -2.70 -4.83
CA LEU A 269 -0.88 -3.58 -5.98
C LEU A 269 -2.28 -4.12 -6.26
N THR A 270 -3.12 -3.32 -6.91
CA THR A 270 -4.43 -3.79 -7.42
C THR A 270 -4.19 -4.89 -8.44
N GLN A 271 -4.60 -6.12 -8.13
CA GLN A 271 -4.64 -7.23 -9.09
C GLN A 271 -5.90 -7.18 -9.97
N ASP A 272 -6.89 -6.35 -9.59
CA ASP A 272 -8.12 -6.15 -10.35
C ASP A 272 -7.94 -5.04 -11.39
N HIS A 273 -7.64 -5.47 -12.60
CA HIS A 273 -7.44 -4.62 -13.78
C HIS A 273 -8.74 -4.36 -14.55
N ARG A 274 -9.93 -4.60 -13.98
CA ARG A 274 -11.18 -4.23 -14.65
C ARG A 274 -11.30 -2.71 -14.74
N PRO A 275 -11.89 -2.17 -15.83
CA PRO A 275 -12.24 -0.75 -15.89
C PRO A 275 -13.06 -0.31 -14.69
N LEU A 276 -12.83 0.92 -14.24
CA LEU A 276 -13.59 1.53 -13.16
C LEU A 276 -14.83 2.17 -13.78
N GLU A 277 -16.00 1.84 -13.24
CA GLU A 277 -17.27 2.42 -13.67
C GLU A 277 -17.72 3.47 -12.65
N ILE A 278 -17.89 4.71 -13.10
CA ILE A 278 -18.50 5.79 -12.30
C ILE A 278 -19.80 6.21 -12.96
N LYS A 279 -20.88 6.22 -12.18
CA LYS A 279 -22.17 6.74 -12.63
C LYS A 279 -22.26 8.23 -12.35
N GLY A 280 -22.75 8.98 -13.34
CA GLY A 280 -22.90 10.40 -13.22
C GLY A 280 -24.24 10.80 -12.60
N SER A 281 -24.24 11.93 -11.90
CA SER A 281 -25.46 12.61 -11.45
C SER A 281 -25.63 13.90 -12.23
N GLY A 282 -26.81 14.16 -12.77
CA GLY A 282 -27.03 15.27 -13.68
C GLY A 282 -28.49 15.63 -13.89
N THR A 283 -28.69 16.69 -14.67
CA THR A 283 -30.00 17.18 -15.10
C THR A 283 -30.11 17.05 -16.62
N GLY A 284 -31.15 16.36 -17.11
CA GLY A 284 -31.39 16.16 -18.55
C GLY A 284 -30.49 15.11 -19.23
N LEU A 285 -29.39 14.71 -18.59
CA LEU A 285 -28.47 13.68 -19.07
C LEU A 285 -28.29 12.56 -18.05
N THR A 286 -28.14 11.34 -18.59
CA THR A 286 -27.59 10.20 -17.86
C THR A 286 -26.21 9.88 -18.44
N GLY A 287 -25.29 9.47 -17.59
CA GLY A 287 -23.95 9.18 -18.04
C GLY A 287 -23.25 8.14 -17.20
N THR A 288 -22.38 7.37 -17.84
CA THR A 288 -21.45 6.45 -17.20
C THR A 288 -20.06 6.69 -17.75
N VAL A 289 -19.08 6.83 -16.86
CA VAL A 289 -17.66 6.94 -17.21
C VAL A 289 -17.01 5.58 -16.96
N LEU A 290 -16.32 5.07 -17.98
CA LEU A 290 -15.44 3.93 -17.91
C LEU A 290 -14.00 4.41 -17.92
N ILE A 291 -13.31 4.27 -16.79
CA ILE A 291 -11.90 4.66 -16.67
C ILE A 291 -11.04 3.45 -16.91
N ASP A 292 -10.18 3.54 -17.92
CA ASP A 292 -9.23 2.47 -18.27
C ASP A 292 -7.80 2.77 -17.79
N ASN A 293 -7.50 4.03 -17.48
CA ASN A 293 -6.21 4.46 -16.93
C ASN A 293 -6.40 5.64 -15.99
N LEU A 294 -5.92 5.51 -14.75
CA LEU A 294 -6.02 6.54 -13.73
C LEU A 294 -4.76 6.58 -12.89
N ASN A 295 -3.99 7.65 -13.04
CA ASN A 295 -2.75 7.87 -12.30
C ASN A 295 -2.80 9.19 -11.56
N GLY A 296 -2.15 9.22 -10.43
CA GLY A 296 -2.07 10.41 -9.64
C GLY A 296 -1.24 10.22 -8.39
N SER A 297 -1.35 11.22 -7.54
CA SER A 297 -0.58 11.33 -6.34
C SER A 297 -1.48 11.80 -5.21
N TYR A 298 -1.38 11.16 -4.06
CA TYR A 298 -2.15 11.48 -2.87
C TYR A 298 -1.37 12.48 -2.02
N LYS A 299 -2.03 13.58 -1.65
CA LYS A 299 -1.50 14.63 -0.79
C LYS A 299 -2.59 15.05 0.18
N GLU A 300 -2.48 14.52 1.39
CA GLU A 300 -3.50 14.64 2.44
C GLU A 300 -3.99 16.10 2.60
N PRO A 301 -5.31 16.37 2.53
CA PRO A 301 -6.44 15.43 2.47
C PRO A 301 -6.91 15.02 1.06
N ASP A 302 -6.32 15.52 -0.02
CA ASP A 302 -6.82 15.36 -1.40
C ASP A 302 -5.89 14.48 -2.27
N PHE A 303 -6.25 14.31 -3.54
CA PHE A 303 -5.34 13.76 -4.55
C PHE A 303 -5.19 14.71 -5.73
N GLU A 304 -4.07 14.57 -6.42
CA GLU A 304 -3.74 15.27 -7.66
C GLU A 304 -3.66 14.23 -8.78
N LEU A 305 -4.49 14.39 -9.81
CA LEU A 305 -4.48 13.53 -10.99
C LEU A 305 -3.34 13.93 -11.93
N THR A 306 -2.59 12.93 -12.40
CA THR A 306 -1.59 13.12 -13.45
C THR A 306 -2.09 12.61 -14.80
N LEU A 307 -2.91 11.55 -14.80
CA LEU A 307 -3.52 10.97 -15.99
C LEU A 307 -4.91 10.43 -15.68
N LEU A 308 -5.88 10.76 -16.51
CA LEU A 308 -7.20 10.15 -16.57
C LEU A 308 -7.49 9.84 -18.04
N ARG A 309 -7.55 8.55 -18.39
CA ARG A 309 -8.04 8.08 -19.71
C ARG A 309 -9.32 7.30 -19.51
N MET A 310 -10.33 7.70 -20.25
CA MET A 310 -11.67 7.19 -20.06
C MET A 310 -12.51 7.17 -21.34
N TRP A 311 -13.61 6.43 -21.26
CA TRP A 311 -14.68 6.39 -22.23
C TRP A 311 -15.95 6.86 -21.54
N LEU A 312 -16.71 7.70 -22.22
CA LEU A 312 -17.93 8.28 -21.69
C LEU A 312 -19.13 7.72 -22.46
N VAL A 313 -20.09 7.14 -21.75
CA VAL A 313 -21.38 6.75 -22.29
C VAL A 313 -22.39 7.80 -21.86
N LEU A 314 -22.92 8.60 -22.79
CA LEU A 314 -23.94 9.61 -22.52
C LEU A 314 -25.27 9.23 -23.16
N GLY A 315 -26.35 9.34 -22.41
CA GLY A 315 -27.72 9.26 -22.91
C GLY A 315 -28.54 10.44 -22.40
N ARG A 316 -29.68 10.70 -23.03
CA ARG A 316 -30.66 11.65 -22.47
C ARG A 316 -31.39 10.98 -21.30
N ALA A 317 -31.71 11.75 -20.27
CA ALA A 317 -32.59 11.27 -19.21
C ALA A 317 -34.01 11.09 -19.78
N GLU A 318 -34.64 9.94 -19.50
CA GLU A 318 -36.06 9.70 -19.80
C GLU A 318 -36.99 10.48 -18.86
#